data_AF-A0A9W9ZDA6-F1
#
_entry.id   AF-A0A9W9ZDA6-F1
#
_cell.length_a   1.000
_cell.length_b   1.000
_cell.length_c   1.000
_cell.angle_alpha   90.00
_cell.angle_beta   90.00
_cell.angle_gamma   90.00
#
_symmetry.space_group_name_H-M   'P 1'
#
loop_
_entity.id
_entity.type
_entity.pdbx_description
1 polymer ?
#
loop_
_entity_poly.entity_id
_entity_poly.type
_entity_poly.pdbx_seq_one_letter_code
_entity_poly.pdbx_strand_id
1 'polypeptide(L)'
;MSNNGSSKTSEFTVSEDSLVNWKELQRSNMKQPNGTLDAKYIKDINWKAIPRKPAPSKEQMHEKWIVLTTINSPTADVKKLASIEGWKVVVVGDTKTPADWSHPKCVFLSVEKQKSLGFRIHDLLPYKSYARKNLGYLYAIQHGAKIIYETDDDNSPTSEKITFYQQETGDFYVYKTDSMVVNPYEHFGQSTIWPRGYPLDHIADPPSHSYMKCPKVDTSIQQGVVNGDPDVDAIFRLTRKDKDVDLKVEFDSEAPPVVLPPKTMAPFNSQNTLFMNKALWGMLLPITVAFRVCDIWRGYWAQRLLWDLGSQLSFFPPNAVQFRNAHNYLADFIDEKMLYHDSGRLVEFLINWKSEKPDFFSRVLDLSVAMVEHGFWEMKDAMLTEAWLADLVSIGYKMPAINTEPRSCMKNTQGGDTVLYFKEKPSAYLRAGKELKIVVPIQTGPVFVRRVKTGR
;
A
#
# COMPACT_ATOMS: atom_id res chain seq x y z
N MET A 1 12.18 45.05 -2.70
CA MET A 1 13.58 44.62 -2.76
C MET A 1 13.61 43.12 -2.58
N SER A 2 13.98 42.43 -3.66
CA SER A 2 14.03 40.98 -3.84
C SER A 2 15.09 40.34 -2.95
N ASN A 3 14.71 39.32 -2.18
CA ASN A 3 15.65 38.33 -1.67
C ASN A 3 15.32 36.99 -2.35
N ASN A 4 15.94 36.76 -3.51
CA ASN A 4 16.03 35.45 -4.13
C ASN A 4 16.99 34.60 -3.29
N GLY A 5 16.43 33.81 -2.38
CA GLY A 5 17.16 32.68 -1.80
C GLY A 5 17.24 31.57 -2.83
N SER A 6 18.37 31.46 -3.54
CA SER A 6 18.65 30.27 -4.34
C SER A 6 18.70 29.06 -3.41
N SER A 7 17.75 28.14 -3.57
CA SER A 7 17.86 26.80 -3.00
C SER A 7 19.16 26.16 -3.52
N LYS A 8 20.17 26.08 -2.65
CA LYS A 8 21.35 25.25 -2.91
C LYS A 8 20.87 23.81 -2.89
N THR A 9 20.74 23.19 -4.06
CA THR A 9 20.61 21.74 -4.21
C THR A 9 21.78 21.09 -3.48
N SER A 10 21.53 20.47 -2.33
CA SER A 10 22.53 19.69 -1.62
C SER A 10 22.99 18.54 -2.52
N GLU A 11 24.27 18.47 -2.88
CA GLU A 11 24.85 17.27 -3.45
C GLU A 11 24.65 16.13 -2.44
N PHE A 12 23.86 15.12 -2.79
CA PHE A 12 23.68 13.95 -1.94
C PHE A 12 24.89 13.03 -2.07
N THR A 13 25.36 12.48 -0.95
CA THR A 13 26.43 11.48 -0.91
C THR A 13 25.91 10.16 -1.46
N VAL A 14 26.27 9.84 -2.70
CA VAL A 14 26.03 8.53 -3.32
C VAL A 14 27.06 7.54 -2.79
N SER A 15 26.60 6.41 -2.24
CA SER A 15 27.46 5.32 -1.77
C SER A 15 28.29 4.76 -2.93
N GLU A 16 29.54 4.39 -2.67
CA GLU A 16 30.41 3.70 -3.65
C GLU A 16 29.83 2.35 -4.10
N ASP A 17 28.94 1.76 -3.30
CA ASP A 17 28.27 0.46 -3.56
C ASP A 17 26.98 0.57 -4.41
N SER A 18 26.62 1.77 -4.88
CA SER A 18 25.44 1.94 -5.73
C SER A 18 25.66 1.29 -7.11
N LEU A 19 24.66 0.54 -7.57
CA LEU A 19 24.66 -0.14 -8.87
C LEU A 19 24.37 0.84 -10.02
N VAL A 20 23.73 1.98 -9.71
CA VAL A 20 23.39 3.08 -10.61
C VAL A 20 24.28 4.29 -10.33
N ASN A 21 24.80 4.92 -11.38
CA ASN A 21 25.55 6.17 -11.24
C ASN A 21 24.59 7.37 -11.02
N TRP A 22 24.05 7.50 -9.81
CA TRP A 22 23.10 8.57 -9.48
C TRP A 22 23.65 9.99 -9.67
N LYS A 23 24.97 10.19 -9.55
CA LYS A 23 25.61 11.50 -9.78
C LYS A 23 25.50 11.95 -11.24
N GLU A 24 25.62 11.02 -12.18
CA GLU A 24 25.48 11.30 -13.60
C GLU A 24 24.02 11.57 -13.97
N LEU A 25 23.10 10.81 -13.37
CA LEU A 25 21.66 10.94 -13.56
C LEU A 25 21.12 12.29 -13.01
N GLN A 26 21.65 12.76 -11.87
CA GLN A 26 21.34 14.09 -11.34
C GLN A 26 21.84 15.22 -12.27
N ARG A 27 23.05 15.08 -12.83
CA ARG A 27 23.64 16.07 -13.75
C ARG A 27 22.93 16.14 -15.09
N SER A 28 22.40 15.03 -15.60
CA SER A 28 21.59 15.02 -16.83
C SER A 28 20.21 15.63 -16.58
N ASN A 29 19.59 15.37 -15.42
CA ASN A 29 18.31 15.96 -15.05
C ASN A 29 18.38 17.51 -15.03
N MET A 30 19.45 18.08 -14.45
CA MET A 30 19.66 19.53 -14.41
C MET A 30 19.89 20.18 -15.78
N LYS A 31 20.17 19.41 -16.84
CA LYS A 31 20.53 19.93 -18.19
C LYS A 31 19.40 19.80 -19.23
N GLN A 32 18.32 19.09 -18.94
CA GLN A 32 17.21 18.83 -19.88
C GLN A 32 16.03 19.77 -19.59
N PRO A 33 15.59 20.63 -20.53
CA PRO A 33 14.44 21.52 -20.33
C PRO A 33 13.09 20.80 -20.12
N ASN A 34 13.01 19.53 -20.53
CA ASN A 34 11.77 18.73 -20.56
C ASN A 34 11.77 17.53 -19.59
N GLY A 35 12.75 17.43 -18.67
CA GLY A 35 12.74 16.46 -17.56
C GLY A 35 12.79 14.97 -17.91
N THR A 36 12.88 14.59 -19.19
CA THR A 36 12.96 13.19 -19.63
C THR A 36 14.39 12.69 -19.43
N LEU A 37 14.63 11.81 -18.45
CA LEU A 37 15.88 11.08 -18.36
C LEU A 37 15.85 9.99 -19.42
N ASP A 38 16.87 10.02 -20.26
CA ASP A 38 17.08 8.98 -21.24
C ASP A 38 17.38 7.66 -20.50
N ALA A 39 16.56 6.63 -20.71
CA ALA A 39 16.66 5.29 -20.10
C ALA A 39 18.05 4.64 -20.25
N LYS A 40 18.93 5.21 -21.08
CA LYS A 40 20.35 4.88 -21.20
C LYS A 40 21.17 5.00 -19.91
N TYR A 41 20.73 5.79 -18.91
CA TYR A 41 21.52 6.03 -17.68
C TYR A 41 21.31 4.96 -16.61
N ILE A 42 20.23 4.17 -16.68
CA ILE A 42 20.10 2.94 -15.88
C ILE A 42 20.81 1.84 -16.68
N LYS A 43 22.10 1.62 -16.38
CA LYS A 43 22.86 0.48 -16.90
C LYS A 43 22.09 -0.81 -16.63
N ASP A 44 22.29 -1.83 -17.46
CA ASP A 44 21.75 -3.16 -17.18
C ASP A 44 22.33 -3.69 -15.86
N ILE A 45 21.51 -3.64 -14.81
CA ILE A 45 21.92 -4.10 -13.48
C ILE A 45 21.88 -5.62 -13.51
N ASN A 46 23.05 -6.24 -13.28
CA ASN A 46 23.10 -7.69 -13.09
C ASN A 46 22.68 -8.04 -11.66
N TRP A 47 21.36 -8.08 -11.43
CA TRP A 47 20.78 -8.44 -10.14
C TRP A 47 21.32 -9.77 -9.60
N LYS A 48 21.65 -10.73 -10.48
CA LYS A 48 22.15 -12.05 -10.07
C LYS A 48 23.57 -12.03 -9.50
N ALA A 49 24.35 -10.97 -9.75
CA ALA A 49 25.70 -10.82 -9.24
C ALA A 49 25.76 -10.34 -7.78
N ILE A 50 24.62 -9.94 -7.20
CA ILE A 50 24.57 -9.41 -5.83
C ILE A 50 24.88 -10.54 -4.83
N PRO A 51 25.90 -10.38 -3.95
CA PRO A 51 26.25 -11.38 -2.96
C PRO A 51 25.10 -11.67 -1.99
N ARG A 52 24.88 -12.96 -1.69
CA ARG A 52 23.89 -13.38 -0.69
C ARG A 52 24.43 -13.18 0.72
N LYS A 53 23.58 -12.67 1.61
CA LYS A 53 23.80 -12.65 3.05
C LYS A 53 23.58 -14.05 3.64
N PRO A 54 24.19 -14.37 4.78
CA PRO A 54 23.90 -15.61 5.50
C PRO A 54 22.40 -15.71 5.83
N ALA A 55 21.83 -16.90 5.62
CA ALA A 55 20.48 -17.19 6.04
C ALA A 55 20.42 -17.32 7.58
N PRO A 56 19.32 -16.87 8.23
CA PRO A 56 19.08 -17.12 9.65
C PRO A 56 19.02 -18.62 9.97
N SER A 57 19.17 -18.97 11.25
CA SER A 57 19.03 -20.37 11.67
C SER A 57 17.59 -20.86 11.48
N LYS A 58 17.39 -22.18 11.35
CA LYS A 58 16.05 -22.76 11.09
C LYS A 58 15.03 -22.39 12.15
N GLU A 59 15.46 -22.22 13.40
CA GLU A 59 14.63 -21.87 14.56
C GLU A 59 14.09 -20.42 14.46
N GLN A 60 14.81 -19.55 13.75
CA GLN A 60 14.43 -18.17 13.53
C GLN A 60 13.49 -18.01 12.33
N MET A 61 13.41 -19.00 11.44
CA MET A 61 12.55 -18.99 10.26
C MET A 61 11.06 -19.11 10.61
N HIS A 62 10.21 -18.40 9.86
CA HIS A 62 8.76 -18.50 9.99
C HIS A 62 8.06 -17.98 8.73
N GLU A 63 6.97 -18.61 8.31
CA GLU A 63 6.33 -18.30 7.03
C GLU A 63 5.37 -17.11 7.07
N LYS A 64 4.80 -16.79 8.25
CA LYS A 64 3.78 -15.74 8.39
C LYS A 64 4.20 -14.69 9.40
N TRP A 65 4.31 -13.43 8.96
CA TRP A 65 4.79 -12.34 9.81
C TRP A 65 3.82 -11.18 9.88
N ILE A 66 3.69 -10.60 11.06
CA ILE A 66 3.03 -9.30 11.26
C ILE A 66 4.14 -8.27 11.42
N VAL A 67 4.09 -7.19 10.65
CA VAL A 67 5.12 -6.12 10.69
C VAL A 67 4.47 -4.80 11.05
N LEU A 68 4.97 -4.17 12.12
CA LEU A 68 4.53 -2.87 12.60
C LEU A 68 5.71 -2.04 13.11
N THR A 69 5.51 -0.73 13.19
CA THR A 69 6.42 0.22 13.88
C THR A 69 5.77 0.73 15.15
N THR A 70 6.55 1.18 16.13
CA THR A 70 5.99 1.85 17.31
C THR A 70 6.95 2.88 17.89
N ILE A 71 6.40 3.93 18.49
CA ILE A 71 7.11 4.84 19.40
C ILE A 71 6.62 4.69 20.85
N ASN A 72 5.73 3.73 21.10
CA ASN A 72 5.04 3.52 22.36
C ASN A 72 5.55 2.25 23.07
N SER A 73 5.23 2.09 24.36
CA SER A 73 5.29 0.79 25.04
C SER A 73 4.33 -0.21 24.39
N PRO A 74 4.48 -1.54 24.60
CA PRO A 74 3.59 -2.54 24.01
C PRO A 74 2.09 -2.26 24.30
N THR A 75 1.36 -1.85 23.26
CA THR A 75 -0.07 -1.50 23.33
C THR A 75 -0.94 -2.75 23.49
N ALA A 76 -2.23 -2.56 23.78
CA ALA A 76 -3.19 -3.66 23.80
C ALA A 76 -3.28 -4.35 22.43
N ASP A 77 -3.28 -3.58 21.34
CA ASP A 77 -3.32 -4.11 19.98
C ASP A 77 -2.06 -4.91 19.63
N VAL A 78 -0.85 -4.44 20.01
CA VAL A 78 0.38 -5.22 19.83
C VAL A 78 0.32 -6.55 20.56
N LYS A 79 -0.20 -6.57 21.80
CA LYS A 79 -0.37 -7.82 22.58
C LYS A 79 -1.35 -8.77 21.89
N LYS A 80 -2.45 -8.24 21.34
CA LYS A 80 -3.46 -9.01 20.60
C LYS A 80 -2.90 -9.56 19.28
N LEU A 81 -2.13 -8.77 18.54
CA LEU A 81 -1.44 -9.24 17.33
C LEU A 81 -0.45 -10.37 17.67
N ALA A 82 0.28 -10.23 18.79
CA ALA A 82 1.23 -11.23 19.25
C ALA A 82 0.60 -12.51 19.79
N SER A 83 -0.72 -12.52 20.07
CA SER A 83 -1.45 -13.73 20.46
C SER A 83 -2.03 -14.52 19.27
N ILE A 84 -1.99 -13.99 18.05
CA ILE A 84 -2.55 -14.66 16.86
C ILE A 84 -1.72 -15.91 16.54
N GLU A 85 -2.35 -17.09 16.64
CA GLU A 85 -1.69 -18.36 16.42
C GLU A 85 -1.17 -18.50 14.98
N GLY A 86 0.04 -19.06 14.84
CA GLY A 86 0.68 -19.29 13.54
C GLY A 86 1.25 -18.03 12.89
N TRP A 87 1.40 -16.93 13.64
CA TRP A 87 2.04 -15.69 13.20
C TRP A 87 3.17 -15.28 14.16
N LYS A 88 4.25 -14.71 13.62
CA LYS A 88 5.28 -14.01 14.40
C LYS A 88 5.14 -12.51 14.20
N VAL A 89 5.39 -11.72 15.23
CA VAL A 89 5.35 -10.26 15.14
C VAL A 89 6.77 -9.72 15.14
N VAL A 90 7.10 -8.83 14.19
CA VAL A 90 8.30 -8.00 14.26
C VAL A 90 7.88 -6.54 14.42
N VAL A 91 8.48 -5.90 15.41
CA VAL A 91 8.21 -4.51 15.79
C VAL A 91 9.46 -3.68 15.57
N VAL A 92 9.35 -2.67 14.71
CA VAL A 92 10.43 -1.74 14.42
C VAL A 92 10.33 -0.51 15.32
N GLY A 93 11.32 -0.31 16.18
CA GLY A 93 11.41 0.88 17.03
C GLY A 93 11.99 2.09 16.30
N ASP A 94 11.88 3.26 16.92
CA ASP A 94 12.56 4.50 16.54
C ASP A 94 13.15 5.15 17.81
N THR A 95 13.79 6.30 17.64
CA THR A 95 14.42 7.12 18.69
C THR A 95 13.50 7.52 19.85
N LYS A 96 12.17 7.47 19.67
CA LYS A 96 11.19 7.74 20.73
C LYS A 96 10.68 6.49 21.44
N THR A 97 10.92 5.30 20.90
CA THR A 97 10.46 4.05 21.52
C THR A 97 11.16 3.85 22.87
N PRO A 98 10.44 3.41 23.92
CA PRO A 98 11.07 3.11 25.21
C PRO A 98 12.25 2.15 25.07
N ALA A 99 13.37 2.44 25.75
CA ALA A 99 14.58 1.64 25.67
C ALA A 99 14.41 0.22 26.25
N ASP A 100 13.44 0.04 27.14
CA ASP A 100 13.05 -1.21 27.80
C ASP A 100 11.93 -1.96 27.06
N TRP A 101 11.59 -1.54 25.83
CA TRP A 101 10.55 -2.19 25.04
C TRP A 101 10.81 -3.68 24.88
N SER A 102 9.87 -4.51 25.32
CA SER A 102 9.96 -5.96 25.19
C SER A 102 8.59 -6.61 25.20
N HIS A 103 8.44 -7.70 24.44
CA HIS A 103 7.29 -8.58 24.51
C HIS A 103 7.70 -10.02 24.12
N PRO A 104 7.38 -11.06 24.90
CA PRO A 104 7.91 -12.41 24.70
C PRO A 104 7.61 -13.05 23.34
N LYS A 105 6.51 -12.64 22.71
CA LYS A 105 6.06 -13.15 21.40
C LYS A 105 6.39 -12.21 20.23
N CYS A 106 7.17 -11.16 20.46
CA CYS A 106 7.56 -10.22 19.42
C CYS A 106 9.08 -10.21 19.25
N VAL A 107 9.52 -10.05 18.01
CA VAL A 107 10.89 -9.63 17.71
C VAL A 107 10.93 -8.11 17.73
N PHE A 108 11.75 -7.53 18.59
CA PHE A 108 11.97 -6.09 18.62
C PHE A 108 13.24 -5.71 17.86
N LEU A 109 13.13 -4.77 16.92
CA LEU A 109 14.25 -4.17 16.22
C LEU A 109 14.49 -2.76 16.78
N SER A 110 15.33 -2.66 17.82
CA SER A 110 15.83 -1.37 18.31
C SER A 110 16.64 -0.65 17.23
N VAL A 111 16.93 0.64 17.41
CA VAL A 111 17.77 1.42 16.48
C VAL A 111 19.15 0.77 16.29
N GLU A 112 19.75 0.26 17.36
CA GLU A 112 21.05 -0.41 17.34
C GLU A 112 20.95 -1.75 16.60
N LYS A 113 19.88 -2.50 16.85
CA LYS A 113 19.64 -3.78 16.17
C LYS A 113 19.41 -3.57 14.68
N GLN A 114 18.66 -2.54 14.30
CA GLN A 114 18.44 -2.15 12.90
C GLN A 114 19.75 -1.94 12.16
N LYS A 115 20.70 -1.21 12.76
CA LYS A 115 22.04 -1.01 12.21
C LYS A 115 22.81 -2.32 12.05
N SER A 116 22.70 -3.24 13.02
CA SER A 116 23.43 -4.51 12.99
C SER A 116 22.92 -5.50 11.93
N LEU A 117 21.76 -5.26 11.31
CA LEU A 117 21.24 -6.12 10.23
C LEU A 117 22.04 -5.94 8.92
N GLY A 118 22.69 -4.78 8.76
CA GLY A 118 23.54 -4.48 7.61
C GLY A 118 22.78 -4.43 6.28
N PHE A 119 21.50 -4.07 6.28
CA PHE A 119 20.73 -3.78 5.07
C PHE A 119 21.20 -2.45 4.46
N ARG A 120 21.33 -2.38 3.14
CA ARG A 120 21.72 -1.16 2.40
C ARG A 120 20.73 -0.03 2.62
N ILE A 121 19.44 -0.35 2.72
CA ILE A 121 18.41 0.68 2.95
C ILE A 121 18.60 1.42 4.28
N HIS A 122 19.29 0.83 5.27
CA HIS A 122 19.43 1.42 6.60
C HIS A 122 19.94 2.87 6.56
N ASP A 123 20.97 3.12 5.74
CA ASP A 123 21.64 4.43 5.68
C ASP A 123 20.83 5.49 4.91
N LEU A 124 19.81 5.05 4.17
CA LEU A 124 18.89 5.94 3.45
C LEU A 124 17.66 6.30 4.30
N LEU A 125 17.34 5.51 5.32
CA LEU A 125 16.13 5.69 6.12
C LEU A 125 16.30 6.75 7.22
N PRO A 126 15.53 7.85 7.19
CA PRO A 126 15.58 8.85 8.24
C PRO A 126 15.08 8.30 9.59
N TYR A 127 15.55 8.90 10.69
CA TYR A 127 14.96 8.70 12.01
C TYR A 127 13.67 9.50 12.16
N LYS A 128 12.83 9.12 13.13
CA LYS A 128 11.50 9.71 13.36
C LYS A 128 10.64 9.62 12.10
N SER A 129 10.75 8.50 11.39
CA SER A 129 10.10 8.30 10.11
C SER A 129 9.42 6.94 10.06
N TYR A 130 8.17 6.95 9.61
CA TYR A 130 7.39 5.75 9.40
C TYR A 130 8.04 4.76 8.42
N ALA A 131 8.82 5.27 7.46
CA ALA A 131 9.52 4.44 6.48
C ALA A 131 10.56 3.49 7.11
N ARG A 132 10.93 3.66 8.39
CA ARG A 132 11.75 2.65 9.10
C ARG A 132 11.11 1.27 9.14
N LYS A 133 9.78 1.18 8.98
CA LYS A 133 9.04 -0.09 8.81
C LYS A 133 9.64 -0.97 7.70
N ASN A 134 10.26 -0.39 6.68
CA ASN A 134 10.97 -1.09 5.61
C ASN A 134 12.02 -2.11 6.13
N LEU A 135 12.69 -1.82 7.26
CA LEU A 135 13.65 -2.74 7.87
C LEU A 135 12.96 -3.98 8.46
N GLY A 136 11.75 -3.81 8.98
CA GLY A 136 10.91 -4.90 9.46
C GLY A 136 10.47 -5.83 8.33
N TYR A 137 10.18 -5.28 7.15
CA TYR A 137 9.86 -6.09 5.97
C TYR A 137 11.05 -6.94 5.52
N LEU A 138 12.25 -6.34 5.34
CA LEU A 138 13.45 -7.11 5.00
C LEU A 138 13.78 -8.16 6.06
N TYR A 139 13.63 -7.82 7.35
CA TYR A 139 13.83 -8.78 8.42
C TYR A 139 12.89 -9.97 8.28
N ALA A 140 11.59 -9.75 8.14
CA ALA A 140 10.61 -10.82 7.98
C ALA A 140 10.91 -11.70 6.75
N ILE A 141 11.22 -11.07 5.60
CA ILE A 141 11.57 -11.78 4.35
C ILE A 141 12.82 -12.65 4.53
N GLN A 142 13.88 -12.10 5.13
CA GLN A 142 15.12 -12.83 5.42
C GLN A 142 14.85 -14.02 6.36
N HIS A 143 13.88 -13.88 7.26
CA HIS A 143 13.44 -14.91 8.20
C HIS A 143 12.31 -15.78 7.65
N GLY A 144 12.19 -15.88 6.32
CA GLY A 144 11.36 -16.90 5.65
C GLY A 144 9.91 -16.50 5.40
N ALA A 145 9.55 -15.22 5.53
CA ALA A 145 8.19 -14.78 5.26
C ALA A 145 7.73 -15.18 3.84
N LYS A 146 6.61 -15.89 3.78
CA LYS A 146 5.80 -16.11 2.58
C LYS A 146 4.55 -15.25 2.57
N ILE A 147 4.11 -14.80 3.73
CA ILE A 147 2.97 -13.89 3.90
C ILE A 147 3.34 -12.87 4.96
N ILE A 148 3.10 -11.59 4.67
CA ILE A 148 3.22 -10.50 5.64
C ILE A 148 1.88 -9.80 5.80
N TYR A 149 1.44 -9.65 7.05
CA TYR A 149 0.35 -8.77 7.43
C TYR A 149 0.94 -7.44 7.94
N GLU A 150 0.67 -6.37 7.21
CA GLU A 150 1.10 -5.01 7.50
C GLU A 150 0.00 -4.27 8.28
N THR A 151 0.34 -3.79 9.47
CA THR A 151 -0.57 -3.05 10.37
C THR A 151 0.21 -2.08 11.26
N ASP A 152 -0.50 -1.23 11.99
CA ASP A 152 0.07 -0.32 12.98
C ASP A 152 -0.18 -0.80 14.42
N ASP A 153 0.37 -0.09 15.42
CA ASP A 153 0.28 -0.45 16.84
C ASP A 153 -1.04 -0.02 17.52
N ASP A 154 -1.98 0.55 16.75
CA ASP A 154 -3.32 0.99 17.15
C ASP A 154 -4.45 0.37 16.28
N ASN A 155 -4.13 -0.64 15.49
CA ASN A 155 -5.08 -1.38 14.68
C ASN A 155 -4.98 -2.87 14.97
N SER A 156 -6.13 -3.52 15.19
CA SER A 156 -6.16 -4.97 15.41
C SER A 156 -7.30 -5.66 14.66
N PRO A 157 -7.07 -6.92 14.22
CA PRO A 157 -8.13 -7.73 13.64
C PRO A 157 -9.33 -7.83 14.58
N THR A 158 -10.54 -7.81 14.02
CA THR A 158 -11.79 -7.94 14.80
C THR A 158 -11.90 -9.32 15.43
N SER A 159 -11.36 -10.34 14.75
CA SER A 159 -11.30 -11.72 15.24
C SER A 159 -9.91 -12.04 15.82
N GLU A 160 -9.77 -13.19 16.48
CA GLU A 160 -8.47 -13.71 16.93
C GLU A 160 -7.62 -14.26 15.77
N LYS A 161 -8.04 -14.07 14.52
CA LYS A 161 -7.42 -14.58 13.30
C LYS A 161 -7.33 -13.50 12.22
N ILE A 162 -6.36 -13.66 11.33
CA ILE A 162 -6.23 -12.87 10.10
C ILE A 162 -7.05 -13.58 9.01
N THR A 163 -8.17 -12.97 8.59
CA THR A 163 -9.22 -13.62 7.77
C THR A 163 -9.10 -13.37 6.26
N PHE A 164 -7.97 -12.86 5.80
CA PHE A 164 -7.67 -12.71 4.38
C PHE A 164 -7.53 -14.07 3.66
N TYR A 165 -7.63 -14.05 2.33
CA TYR A 165 -7.50 -15.24 1.51
C TYR A 165 -6.02 -15.61 1.34
N GLN A 166 -5.54 -16.63 2.04
CA GLN A 166 -4.11 -16.99 2.13
C GLN A 166 -3.61 -17.98 1.06
N GLN A 167 -4.20 -17.98 -0.14
CA GLN A 167 -3.76 -18.81 -1.27
C GLN A 167 -3.35 -17.91 -2.46
N GLU A 168 -2.50 -18.43 -3.36
CA GLU A 168 -1.95 -17.65 -4.48
C GLU A 168 -3.02 -17.22 -5.50
N THR A 169 -3.99 -18.08 -5.78
CA THR A 169 -5.08 -17.80 -6.73
C THR A 169 -6.41 -18.26 -6.18
N GLY A 170 -7.47 -17.49 -6.40
CA GLY A 170 -8.83 -17.83 -5.96
C GLY A 170 -9.91 -17.39 -6.92
N ASP A 171 -11.17 -17.69 -6.57
CA ASP A 171 -12.33 -17.28 -7.34
C ASP A 171 -12.90 -16.00 -6.74
N PHE A 172 -12.90 -14.91 -7.52
CA PHE A 172 -13.25 -13.57 -7.04
C PHE A 172 -14.24 -12.85 -7.95
N TYR A 173 -14.88 -11.82 -7.41
CA TYR A 173 -15.60 -10.82 -8.21
C TYR A 173 -14.63 -9.73 -8.65
N VAL A 174 -14.46 -9.56 -9.95
CA VAL A 174 -13.62 -8.50 -10.54
C VAL A 174 -14.56 -7.39 -11.04
N TYR A 175 -14.26 -6.13 -10.76
CA TYR A 175 -15.04 -5.02 -11.30
C TYR A 175 -15.09 -5.09 -12.84
N LYS A 176 -16.27 -4.80 -13.38
CA LYS A 176 -16.48 -4.58 -14.82
C LYS A 176 -16.71 -3.09 -15.02
N THR A 177 -15.64 -2.37 -15.33
CA THR A 177 -15.64 -0.92 -15.49
C THR A 177 -14.57 -0.51 -16.49
N ASP A 178 -14.82 0.57 -17.21
CA ASP A 178 -13.83 1.26 -18.04
C ASP A 178 -13.24 2.48 -17.31
N SER A 179 -13.66 2.72 -16.05
CA SER A 179 -13.12 3.81 -15.24
C SER A 179 -11.69 3.54 -14.79
N MET A 180 -10.88 4.59 -14.78
CA MET A 180 -9.50 4.56 -14.26
C MET A 180 -9.46 4.39 -12.75
N VAL A 181 -10.52 4.79 -12.04
CA VAL A 181 -10.63 4.65 -10.60
C VAL A 181 -11.96 4.08 -10.16
N VAL A 182 -11.95 3.38 -9.03
CA VAL A 182 -13.16 2.98 -8.32
C VAL A 182 -12.97 3.21 -6.83
N ASN A 183 -14.04 3.67 -6.17
CA ASN A 183 -14.05 3.79 -4.72
C ASN A 183 -14.49 2.45 -4.10
N PRO A 184 -13.57 1.67 -3.48
CA PRO A 184 -13.91 0.37 -2.94
C PRO A 184 -14.86 0.46 -1.74
N TYR A 185 -14.89 1.59 -1.02
CA TYR A 185 -15.71 1.75 0.19
C TYR A 185 -17.21 1.70 -0.13
N GLU A 186 -17.61 2.14 -1.32
CA GLU A 186 -18.98 2.04 -1.81
C GLU A 186 -19.45 0.58 -1.80
N HIS A 187 -18.67 -0.33 -2.37
CA HIS A 187 -18.99 -1.77 -2.39
C HIS A 187 -19.15 -2.37 -1.00
N PHE A 188 -18.48 -1.81 0.01
CA PHE A 188 -18.61 -2.22 1.40
C PHE A 188 -19.62 -1.36 2.17
N GLY A 189 -20.62 -0.78 1.51
CA GLY A 189 -21.77 -0.14 2.14
C GLY A 189 -21.58 1.32 2.53
N GLN A 190 -20.50 1.97 2.10
CA GLN A 190 -20.19 3.36 2.43
C GLN A 190 -20.19 4.24 1.17
N SER A 191 -21.38 4.51 0.64
CA SER A 191 -21.57 5.23 -0.64
C SER A 191 -21.04 6.67 -0.68
N THR A 192 -20.77 7.25 0.49
CA THR A 192 -20.38 8.66 0.63
C THR A 192 -18.99 8.83 1.25
N ILE A 193 -18.28 7.74 1.53
CA ILE A 193 -16.94 7.76 2.13
C ILE A 193 -15.95 7.23 1.08
N TRP A 194 -14.78 7.83 1.01
CA TRP A 194 -13.69 7.39 0.13
C TRP A 194 -12.41 7.17 0.94
N PRO A 195 -11.53 6.26 0.49
CA PRO A 195 -10.23 6.05 1.10
C PRO A 195 -9.30 7.26 0.89
N ARG A 196 -8.40 7.51 1.84
CA ARG A 196 -7.38 8.57 1.74
C ARG A 196 -6.56 8.44 0.45
N GLY A 197 -6.47 9.55 -0.29
CA GLY A 197 -5.76 9.63 -1.57
C GLY A 197 -6.52 9.04 -2.76
N TYR A 198 -7.83 8.86 -2.62
CA TYR A 198 -8.72 8.74 -3.78
C TYR A 198 -8.78 10.09 -4.51
N PRO A 199 -8.73 10.14 -5.85
CA PRO A 199 -8.81 11.40 -6.58
C PRO A 199 -10.08 12.19 -6.27
N LEU A 200 -9.94 13.42 -5.77
CA LEU A 200 -11.06 14.23 -5.29
C LEU A 200 -12.02 14.67 -6.39
N ASP A 201 -11.54 14.76 -7.63
CA ASP A 201 -12.34 15.01 -8.83
C ASP A 201 -13.26 13.84 -9.21
N HIS A 202 -13.05 12.66 -8.62
CA HIS A 202 -13.82 11.44 -8.86
C HIS A 202 -14.72 11.02 -7.69
N ILE A 203 -14.72 11.71 -6.54
CA ILE A 203 -15.53 11.32 -5.35
C ILE A 203 -17.05 11.43 -5.56
N ALA A 204 -17.46 12.17 -6.59
CA ALA A 204 -18.87 12.37 -6.94
C ALA A 204 -19.32 11.49 -8.12
N ASP A 205 -18.42 10.67 -8.67
CA ASP A 205 -18.75 9.76 -9.76
C ASP A 205 -19.76 8.70 -9.30
N PRO A 206 -20.62 8.21 -10.20
CA PRO A 206 -21.58 7.17 -9.85
C PRO A 206 -20.87 5.85 -9.51
N PRO A 207 -21.35 5.10 -8.50
CA PRO A 207 -20.76 3.82 -8.11
C PRO A 207 -20.86 2.78 -9.23
N SER A 208 -19.79 1.99 -9.38
CA SER A 208 -19.78 0.84 -10.28
C SER A 208 -20.27 -0.42 -9.56
N HIS A 209 -21.45 -0.91 -9.93
CA HIS A 209 -22.04 -2.14 -9.38
C HIS A 209 -21.89 -3.37 -10.27
N SER A 210 -21.17 -3.25 -11.39
CA SER A 210 -20.99 -4.34 -12.34
C SER A 210 -19.72 -5.14 -12.05
N TYR A 211 -19.84 -6.46 -12.01
CA TYR A 211 -18.77 -7.38 -11.69
C TYR A 211 -18.81 -8.61 -12.61
N MET A 212 -17.66 -9.27 -12.73
CA MET A 212 -17.53 -10.59 -13.33
C MET A 212 -16.97 -11.56 -12.30
N LYS A 213 -17.57 -12.74 -12.17
CA LYS A 213 -17.00 -13.81 -11.35
C LYS A 213 -15.91 -14.53 -12.15
N CYS A 214 -14.68 -14.44 -11.65
CA CYS A 214 -13.50 -14.92 -12.34
C CYS A 214 -12.77 -15.99 -11.51
N PRO A 215 -12.52 -17.18 -12.09
CA PRO A 215 -11.78 -18.21 -11.39
C PRO A 215 -10.26 -18.00 -11.47
N LYS A 216 -9.54 -18.48 -10.46
CA LYS A 216 -8.06 -18.48 -10.40
C LYS A 216 -7.42 -17.10 -10.62
N VAL A 217 -8.04 -16.04 -10.09
CA VAL A 217 -7.47 -14.69 -10.05
C VAL A 217 -6.35 -14.65 -9.01
N ASP A 218 -5.21 -14.06 -9.36
CA ASP A 218 -4.08 -13.84 -8.47
C ASP A 218 -4.21 -12.48 -7.78
N THR A 219 -4.35 -12.51 -6.45
CA THR A 219 -4.51 -11.32 -5.60
C THR A 219 -3.40 -11.28 -4.54
N SER A 220 -2.19 -10.95 -4.99
CA SER A 220 -0.99 -10.99 -4.15
C SER A 220 -0.90 -9.82 -3.15
N ILE A 221 -1.70 -8.77 -3.31
CA ILE A 221 -1.93 -7.72 -2.30
C ILE A 221 -3.42 -7.64 -2.00
N GLN A 222 -3.76 -7.67 -0.71
CA GLN A 222 -5.15 -7.66 -0.23
C GLN A 222 -5.30 -6.60 0.86
N GLN A 223 -6.18 -5.62 0.65
CA GLN A 223 -6.50 -4.60 1.64
C GLN A 223 -7.85 -4.92 2.29
N GLY A 224 -7.92 -4.96 3.61
CA GLY A 224 -9.19 -5.03 4.32
C GLY A 224 -9.68 -3.64 4.67
N VAL A 225 -10.99 -3.38 4.51
CA VAL A 225 -11.58 -2.16 5.09
C VAL A 225 -11.59 -2.27 6.62
N VAL A 226 -11.61 -1.13 7.30
CA VAL A 226 -11.41 -1.05 8.76
C VAL A 226 -12.61 -0.37 9.39
N ASN A 227 -13.28 -1.02 10.34
CA ASN A 227 -14.38 -0.40 11.08
C ASN A 227 -13.85 0.58 12.14
N GLY A 228 -14.71 1.47 12.64
CA GLY A 228 -14.35 2.49 13.63
C GLY A 228 -13.87 3.75 12.93
N ASP A 229 -12.58 4.03 13.01
CA ASP A 229 -11.95 5.22 12.40
C ASP A 229 -11.10 4.86 11.16
N PRO A 230 -11.73 4.56 9.99
CA PRO A 230 -11.02 4.12 8.79
C PRO A 230 -10.06 5.18 8.25
N ASP A 231 -9.21 4.77 7.31
CA ASP A 231 -8.29 5.67 6.64
C ASP A 231 -8.97 6.54 5.58
N VAL A 232 -9.61 7.58 6.09
CA VAL A 232 -10.19 8.69 5.33
C VAL A 232 -9.29 9.92 5.45
N ASP A 233 -9.34 10.77 4.45
CA ASP A 233 -8.55 12.00 4.39
C ASP A 233 -9.04 13.09 5.37
N ALA A 234 -8.23 14.13 5.52
CA ALA A 234 -8.54 15.25 6.38
C ALA A 234 -9.73 16.09 5.88
N ILE A 235 -10.00 16.15 4.57
CA ILE A 235 -11.19 16.83 4.03
C ILE A 235 -12.46 16.18 4.58
N PHE A 236 -12.55 14.86 4.51
CA PHE A 236 -13.66 14.11 5.09
C PHE A 236 -13.79 14.41 6.59
N ARG A 237 -12.69 14.33 7.34
CA ARG A 237 -12.70 14.55 8.79
C ARG A 237 -13.11 15.96 9.17
N LEU A 238 -12.58 16.97 8.50
CA LEU A 238 -12.89 18.39 8.76
C LEU A 238 -14.34 18.75 8.39
N THR A 239 -14.96 18.03 7.46
CA THR A 239 -16.31 18.35 6.95
C THR A 239 -17.42 17.47 7.55
N ARG A 240 -17.11 16.25 7.98
CA ARG A 240 -18.10 15.23 8.38
C ARG A 240 -17.85 14.56 9.72
N LYS A 241 -16.79 14.94 10.44
CA LYS A 241 -16.56 14.48 11.81
C LYS A 241 -16.96 15.58 12.78
N ASP A 242 -17.88 15.26 13.69
CA ASP A 242 -18.24 16.18 14.76
C ASP A 242 -17.09 16.33 15.76
N LYS A 243 -16.95 17.54 16.29
CA LYS A 243 -15.92 17.85 17.29
C LYS A 243 -16.14 16.98 18.53
N ASP A 244 -15.08 16.38 19.04
CA ASP A 244 -15.07 15.55 20.25
C ASP A 244 -15.96 14.28 20.17
N VAL A 245 -16.32 13.84 18.95
CA VAL A 245 -17.05 12.59 18.70
C VAL A 245 -16.14 11.61 17.98
N ASP A 246 -15.98 10.39 18.49
CA ASP A 246 -15.20 9.35 17.79
C ASP A 246 -15.87 8.97 16.49
N LEU A 247 -15.08 8.81 15.42
CA LEU A 247 -15.60 8.29 14.15
C LEU A 247 -15.91 6.80 14.33
N LYS A 248 -17.13 6.38 13.98
CA LYS A 248 -17.63 5.00 14.15
C LYS A 248 -18.24 4.48 12.85
N VAL A 249 -17.44 4.45 11.79
CA VAL A 249 -17.87 3.93 10.49
C VAL A 249 -17.97 2.41 10.56
N GLU A 250 -19.07 1.87 10.03
CA GLU A 250 -19.27 0.43 9.84
C GLU A 250 -19.39 0.11 8.36
N PHE A 251 -18.64 -0.89 7.92
CA PHE A 251 -18.74 -1.45 6.58
C PHE A 251 -19.65 -2.69 6.55
N ASP A 252 -20.12 -3.08 5.37
CA ASP A 252 -20.89 -4.30 5.14
C ASP A 252 -20.01 -5.55 5.23
N SER A 253 -20.16 -6.33 6.31
CA SER A 253 -19.41 -7.57 6.55
C SER A 253 -19.81 -8.71 5.62
N GLU A 254 -21.01 -8.66 5.03
CA GLU A 254 -21.53 -9.71 4.16
C GLU A 254 -21.13 -9.49 2.69
N ALA A 255 -20.59 -8.31 2.35
CA ALA A 255 -20.14 -8.01 1.01
C ALA A 255 -18.92 -8.88 0.64
N PRO A 256 -18.94 -9.57 -0.52
CA PRO A 256 -17.84 -10.44 -0.91
C PRO A 256 -16.59 -9.63 -1.25
N PRO A 257 -15.38 -10.22 -1.15
CA PRO A 257 -14.16 -9.58 -1.65
C PRO A 257 -14.26 -9.26 -3.14
N VAL A 258 -13.68 -8.12 -3.52
CA VAL A 258 -13.67 -7.61 -4.91
C VAL A 258 -12.26 -7.29 -5.37
N VAL A 259 -12.03 -7.39 -6.67
CA VAL A 259 -10.72 -7.22 -7.31
C VAL A 259 -10.78 -6.12 -8.36
N LEU A 260 -9.76 -5.27 -8.39
CA LEU A 260 -9.63 -4.23 -9.42
C LEU A 260 -9.08 -4.82 -10.71
N PRO A 261 -9.74 -4.63 -11.87
CA PRO A 261 -9.17 -5.01 -13.16
C PRO A 261 -7.93 -4.16 -13.49
N PRO A 262 -7.06 -4.61 -14.39
CA PRO A 262 -5.99 -3.77 -14.93
C PRO A 262 -6.54 -2.45 -15.48
N LYS A 263 -5.75 -1.37 -15.37
CA LYS A 263 -6.15 0.01 -15.72
C LYS A 263 -7.22 0.63 -14.84
N THR A 264 -7.65 -0.04 -13.77
CA THR A 264 -8.48 0.56 -12.72
C THR A 264 -7.69 0.54 -11.41
N MET A 265 -7.67 1.68 -10.73
CA MET A 265 -6.89 1.90 -9.52
C MET A 265 -7.76 2.35 -8.35
N ALA A 266 -7.26 2.11 -7.15
CA ALA A 266 -7.77 2.66 -5.91
C ALA A 266 -6.62 2.70 -4.89
N PRO A 267 -6.60 3.68 -3.97
CA PRO A 267 -5.55 3.75 -2.97
C PRO A 267 -5.71 2.60 -1.98
N PHE A 268 -4.56 2.11 -1.48
CA PHE A 268 -4.50 1.20 -0.35
C PHE A 268 -3.37 1.65 0.58
N ASN A 269 -3.45 1.27 1.85
CA ASN A 269 -2.59 1.79 2.92
C ASN A 269 -1.83 0.67 3.64
N SER A 270 -1.17 1.02 4.73
CA SER A 270 -0.38 0.10 5.57
C SER A 270 -1.06 -0.29 6.89
N GLN A 271 -2.37 -0.04 7.00
CA GLN A 271 -3.12 -0.29 8.24
C GLN A 271 -3.64 -1.72 8.35
N ASN A 272 -4.09 -2.32 7.24
CA ASN A 272 -4.77 -3.62 7.25
C ASN A 272 -4.57 -4.33 5.91
N THR A 273 -3.32 -4.70 5.63
CA THR A 273 -2.92 -5.12 4.30
C THR A 273 -2.12 -6.42 4.35
N LEU A 274 -2.55 -7.41 3.59
CA LEU A 274 -1.85 -8.68 3.44
C LEU A 274 -1.06 -8.70 2.14
N PHE A 275 0.22 -9.02 2.24
CA PHE A 275 1.11 -9.26 1.10
C PHE A 275 1.49 -10.73 1.03
N MET A 276 1.29 -11.34 -0.14
CA MET A 276 1.81 -12.65 -0.46
C MET A 276 3.25 -12.57 -0.94
N ASN A 277 3.95 -13.71 -0.91
CA ASN A 277 5.36 -13.83 -1.31
C ASN A 277 5.65 -13.14 -2.64
N LYS A 278 4.79 -13.30 -3.65
CA LYS A 278 4.94 -12.72 -4.99
C LYS A 278 4.94 -11.19 -5.02
N ALA A 279 4.40 -10.53 -4.00
CA ALA A 279 4.28 -9.08 -3.91
C ALA A 279 5.08 -8.43 -2.77
N LEU A 280 5.90 -9.19 -2.03
CA LEU A 280 6.69 -8.63 -0.92
C LEU A 280 7.68 -7.53 -1.36
N TRP A 281 8.09 -7.52 -2.64
CA TRP A 281 8.88 -6.42 -3.22
C TRP A 281 8.14 -5.08 -3.21
N GLY A 282 6.80 -5.09 -3.22
CA GLY A 282 5.95 -3.91 -3.32
C GLY A 282 5.69 -3.22 -1.98
N MET A 283 6.30 -3.68 -0.89
CA MET A 283 6.08 -3.14 0.45
C MET A 283 6.83 -1.82 0.72
N LEU A 284 7.79 -1.45 -0.13
CA LEU A 284 8.70 -0.33 0.09
C LEU A 284 7.98 1.01 0.27
N LEU A 285 8.09 1.60 1.47
CA LEU A 285 7.59 2.93 1.77
C LEU A 285 8.61 4.00 1.34
N PRO A 286 8.22 5.02 0.55
CA PRO A 286 9.09 6.14 0.19
C PRO A 286 9.38 7.04 1.41
N ILE A 287 10.47 7.79 1.32
CA ILE A 287 11.02 8.67 2.37
C ILE A 287 10.97 10.16 2.02
N THR A 288 10.66 10.54 0.77
CA THR A 288 10.68 11.96 0.36
C THR A 288 9.32 12.64 0.33
N VAL A 289 8.25 11.87 0.52
CA VAL A 289 6.89 12.39 0.68
C VAL A 289 6.48 12.41 2.16
N ALA A 290 5.48 13.22 2.49
CA ALA A 290 4.97 13.33 3.86
C ALA A 290 4.46 11.97 4.40
N PHE A 291 4.45 11.83 5.72
CA PHE A 291 3.98 10.61 6.40
C PHE A 291 2.55 10.24 5.96
N ARG A 292 1.66 11.23 5.84
CA ARG A 292 0.27 11.06 5.37
C ARG A 292 0.14 10.79 3.87
N VAL A 293 1.24 10.60 3.14
CA VAL A 293 1.27 10.35 1.68
C VAL A 293 1.99 9.05 1.34
N CYS A 294 3.03 8.69 2.12
CA CYS A 294 3.99 7.65 1.75
C CYS A 294 3.37 6.27 1.44
N ASP A 295 2.46 5.80 2.28
CA ASP A 295 1.82 4.50 2.14
C ASP A 295 0.85 4.44 0.94
N ILE A 296 0.17 5.55 0.65
CA ILE A 296 -0.74 5.69 -0.48
C ILE A 296 0.03 5.74 -1.80
N TRP A 297 1.12 6.52 -1.88
CA TRP A 297 1.96 6.57 -3.10
C TRP A 297 2.62 5.23 -3.37
N ARG A 298 3.12 4.56 -2.32
CA ARG A 298 3.56 3.16 -2.39
C ARG A 298 2.44 2.28 -2.94
N GLY A 299 1.20 2.50 -2.49
CA GLY A 299 0.04 1.73 -2.92
C GLY A 299 -0.18 1.78 -4.43
N TYR A 300 -0.27 2.99 -5.00
CA TYR A 300 -0.42 3.16 -6.45
C TYR A 300 0.77 2.61 -7.24
N TRP A 301 2.00 2.87 -6.78
CA TRP A 301 3.22 2.36 -7.41
C TRP A 301 3.26 0.82 -7.45
N ALA A 302 2.98 0.16 -6.33
CA ALA A 302 2.94 -1.30 -6.25
C ALA A 302 1.81 -1.88 -7.10
N GLN A 303 0.63 -1.24 -7.08
CA GLN A 303 -0.53 -1.67 -7.85
C GLN A 303 -0.26 -1.67 -9.36
N ARG A 304 0.41 -0.63 -9.88
CA ARG A 304 0.81 -0.61 -11.31
C ARG A 304 1.71 -1.78 -11.66
N LEU A 305 2.72 -2.05 -10.82
CA LEU A 305 3.72 -3.08 -11.06
C LEU A 305 3.15 -4.51 -10.85
N LEU A 306 2.08 -4.70 -10.08
CA LEU A 306 1.38 -5.99 -9.99
C LEU A 306 0.89 -6.48 -11.35
N TRP A 307 0.48 -5.59 -12.24
CA TRP A 307 -0.04 -5.96 -13.57
C TRP A 307 1.03 -6.62 -14.45
N ASP A 308 2.30 -6.23 -14.29
CA ASP A 308 3.44 -6.86 -14.98
C ASP A 308 3.68 -8.30 -14.51
N LEU A 309 3.15 -8.66 -13.33
CA LEU A 309 3.20 -10.01 -12.76
C LEU A 309 1.92 -10.82 -13.00
N GLY A 310 0.95 -10.26 -13.70
CA GLY A 310 -0.37 -10.87 -13.88
C GLY A 310 -1.19 -10.97 -12.59
N SER A 311 -0.88 -10.14 -11.58
CA SER A 311 -1.57 -10.08 -10.29
C SER A 311 -2.36 -8.77 -10.17
N GLN A 312 -3.27 -8.69 -9.20
CA GLN A 312 -4.21 -7.58 -9.02
C GLN A 312 -4.39 -7.23 -7.53
N LEU A 313 -4.81 -6.00 -7.25
CA LEU A 313 -5.23 -5.59 -5.90
C LEU A 313 -6.66 -6.07 -5.64
N SER A 314 -6.87 -6.64 -4.45
CA SER A 314 -8.21 -6.98 -3.95
C SER A 314 -8.55 -6.25 -2.67
N PHE A 315 -9.83 -5.91 -2.50
CA PHE A 315 -10.38 -5.39 -1.25
C PHE A 315 -11.26 -6.44 -0.57
N PHE A 316 -11.16 -6.49 0.75
CA PHE A 316 -11.86 -7.45 1.61
C PHE A 316 -12.82 -6.72 2.56
N PRO A 317 -13.92 -7.39 2.98
CA PRO A 317 -14.85 -6.87 3.97
C PRO A 317 -14.17 -6.56 5.31
N PRO A 318 -14.84 -5.81 6.21
CA PRO A 318 -14.23 -5.38 7.46
C PRO A 318 -13.73 -6.55 8.30
N ASN A 319 -12.43 -6.58 8.56
CA ASN A 319 -11.78 -7.60 9.38
C ASN A 319 -10.83 -7.01 10.44
N ALA A 320 -10.77 -5.70 10.56
CA ALA A 320 -10.03 -4.97 11.59
C ALA A 320 -10.84 -3.76 12.10
N VAL A 321 -10.47 -3.27 13.28
CA VAL A 321 -11.04 -2.07 13.89
C VAL A 321 -9.91 -1.16 14.35
N GLN A 322 -10.03 0.13 14.03
CA GLN A 322 -9.11 1.15 14.49
C GLN A 322 -9.81 2.13 15.44
N PHE A 323 -9.13 2.43 16.55
CA PHE A 323 -9.48 3.50 17.49
C PHE A 323 -8.35 4.52 17.50
N ARG A 324 -8.47 5.60 16.71
CA ARG A 324 -7.40 6.59 16.60
C ARG A 324 -7.29 7.48 17.84
N ASN A 325 -6.07 7.94 18.08
CA ASN A 325 -5.78 9.00 19.04
C ASN A 325 -6.24 10.37 18.52
N ALA A 326 -6.27 11.39 19.38
CA ALA A 326 -6.58 12.75 18.96
C ALA A 326 -5.52 13.28 17.97
N HIS A 327 -5.97 13.68 16.77
CA HIS A 327 -5.14 14.28 15.73
C HIS A 327 -5.52 15.75 15.52
N ASN A 328 -4.56 16.54 15.03
CA ASN A 328 -4.85 17.85 14.48
C ASN A 328 -5.19 17.68 12.99
N TYR A 329 -6.48 17.57 12.67
CA TYR A 329 -6.93 17.35 11.30
C TYR A 329 -6.56 18.46 10.32
N LEU A 330 -6.32 19.69 10.80
CA LEU A 330 -5.82 20.77 9.93
C LEU A 330 -4.34 20.57 9.58
N ALA A 331 -3.53 20.04 10.50
CA ALA A 331 -2.17 19.65 10.20
C ALA A 331 -2.14 18.47 9.22
N ASP A 332 -3.01 17.47 9.42
CA ASP A 332 -3.15 16.35 8.48
C ASP A 332 -3.53 16.84 7.07
N PHE A 333 -4.45 17.81 6.95
CA PHE A 333 -4.81 18.42 5.66
C PHE A 333 -3.61 19.06 4.95
N ILE A 334 -2.73 19.72 5.70
CA ILE A 334 -1.50 20.32 5.15
C ILE A 334 -0.53 19.23 4.68
N ASP A 335 -0.35 18.17 5.48
CA ASP A 335 0.53 17.04 5.16
C ASP A 335 0.00 16.18 4.00
N GLU A 336 -1.32 16.18 3.78
CA GLU A 336 -2.00 15.44 2.71
C GLU A 336 -2.07 16.21 1.39
N LYS A 337 -1.53 17.44 1.31
CA LYS A 337 -1.62 18.32 0.14
C LYS A 337 -1.31 17.62 -1.20
N MET A 338 -0.28 16.78 -1.25
CA MET A 338 0.08 16.06 -2.48
C MET A 338 -1.03 15.10 -2.93
N LEU A 339 -1.74 14.45 -2.00
CA LEU A 339 -2.86 13.57 -2.36
C LEU A 339 -3.96 14.35 -3.09
N TYR A 340 -4.30 15.54 -2.61
CA TYR A 340 -5.39 16.34 -3.17
C TYR A 340 -5.07 16.91 -4.55
N HIS A 341 -3.81 17.23 -4.81
CA HIS A 341 -3.38 17.79 -6.09
C HIS A 341 -2.99 16.74 -7.14
N ASP A 342 -2.38 15.63 -6.70
CA ASP A 342 -1.64 14.75 -7.61
C ASP A 342 -2.23 13.33 -7.72
N SER A 343 -3.23 12.92 -6.94
CA SER A 343 -3.74 11.53 -7.01
C SER A 343 -4.31 11.19 -8.40
N GLY A 344 -5.12 12.08 -9.00
CA GLY A 344 -5.64 11.88 -10.36
C GLY A 344 -4.51 11.83 -11.40
N ARG A 345 -3.57 12.79 -11.32
CA ARG A 345 -2.38 12.86 -12.19
C ARG A 345 -1.50 11.61 -12.08
N LEU A 346 -1.34 11.07 -10.88
CA LEU A 346 -0.58 9.86 -10.61
C LEU A 346 -1.25 8.65 -11.24
N VAL A 347 -2.57 8.50 -11.07
CA VAL A 347 -3.33 7.40 -11.67
C VAL A 347 -3.23 7.44 -13.20
N GLU A 348 -3.45 8.59 -13.81
CA GLU A 348 -3.35 8.75 -15.27
C GLU A 348 -1.95 8.41 -15.78
N PHE A 349 -0.91 8.90 -15.10
CA PHE A 349 0.48 8.57 -15.42
C PHE A 349 0.73 7.05 -15.33
N LEU A 350 0.36 6.41 -14.22
CA LEU A 350 0.66 5.01 -13.98
C LEU A 350 -0.08 4.08 -14.95
N ILE A 351 -1.34 4.36 -15.27
CA ILE A 351 -2.12 3.56 -16.23
C ILE A 351 -1.47 3.56 -17.62
N ASN A 352 -0.87 4.69 -18.00
CA ASN A 352 -0.23 4.86 -19.30
C ASN A 352 1.25 4.47 -19.32
N TRP A 353 1.89 4.40 -18.15
CA TRP A 353 3.31 4.04 -18.03
C TRP A 353 3.58 2.62 -18.54
N LYS A 354 4.72 2.44 -19.21
CA LYS A 354 5.22 1.15 -19.71
C LYS A 354 6.74 1.11 -19.57
N SER A 355 7.30 -0.10 -19.48
CA SER A 355 8.74 -0.33 -19.49
C SER A 355 9.12 -1.39 -20.51
N GLU A 356 10.25 -1.16 -21.18
CA GLU A 356 10.89 -2.09 -22.10
C GLU A 356 11.95 -2.96 -21.41
N LYS A 357 12.20 -2.76 -20.10
CA LYS A 357 13.22 -3.53 -19.37
C LYS A 357 12.86 -5.03 -19.33
N PRO A 358 13.85 -5.93 -19.46
CA PRO A 358 13.62 -7.35 -19.69
C PRO A 358 13.25 -8.14 -18.44
N ASP A 359 13.61 -7.65 -17.26
CA ASP A 359 13.35 -8.30 -15.98
C ASP A 359 12.57 -7.39 -15.02
N PHE A 360 11.90 -8.01 -14.06
CA PHE A 360 10.94 -7.32 -13.21
C PHE A 360 11.59 -6.26 -12.30
N PHE A 361 12.72 -6.55 -11.67
CA PHE A 361 13.37 -5.58 -10.77
C PHE A 361 13.91 -4.36 -11.52
N SER A 362 14.40 -4.56 -12.74
CA SER A 362 14.73 -3.44 -13.62
C SER A 362 13.50 -2.57 -13.94
N ARG A 363 12.31 -3.15 -14.14
CA ARG A 363 11.06 -2.37 -14.32
C ARG A 363 10.61 -1.64 -13.06
N VAL A 364 10.79 -2.24 -11.89
CA VAL A 364 10.49 -1.63 -10.59
C VAL A 364 11.33 -0.37 -10.39
N LEU A 365 12.63 -0.44 -10.70
CA LEU A 365 13.53 0.70 -10.64
C LEU A 365 13.21 1.75 -11.71
N ASP A 366 12.90 1.32 -12.94
CA ASP A 366 12.51 2.19 -14.05
C ASP A 366 11.26 3.03 -13.70
N LEU A 367 10.22 2.40 -13.16
CA LEU A 367 9.04 3.15 -12.68
C LEU A 367 9.41 4.12 -11.54
N SER A 368 10.30 3.72 -10.64
CA SER A 368 10.71 4.58 -9.53
C SER A 368 11.47 5.82 -10.01
N VAL A 369 12.27 5.70 -11.07
CA VAL A 369 12.91 6.85 -11.73
C VAL A 369 11.87 7.71 -12.45
N ALA A 370 10.93 7.10 -13.17
CA ALA A 370 9.86 7.83 -13.84
C ALA A 370 8.95 8.60 -12.86
N MET A 371 8.71 8.05 -11.66
CA MET A 371 8.03 8.73 -10.56
C MET A 371 8.77 10.01 -10.13
N VAL A 372 10.11 9.99 -10.14
CA VAL A 372 10.94 11.17 -9.85
C VAL A 372 10.86 12.21 -10.95
N GLU A 373 10.94 11.79 -12.22
CA GLU A 373 10.83 12.69 -13.38
C GLU A 373 9.50 13.45 -13.40
N HIS A 374 8.42 12.78 -13.03
CA HIS A 374 7.09 13.36 -12.98
C HIS A 374 6.80 14.05 -11.63
N GLY A 375 7.79 14.17 -10.74
CA GLY A 375 7.69 14.94 -9.50
C GLY A 375 6.78 14.33 -8.44
N PHE A 376 6.52 13.01 -8.49
CA PHE A 376 5.78 12.31 -7.43
C PHE A 376 6.69 11.89 -6.27
N TRP A 377 7.96 11.65 -6.57
CA TRP A 377 9.03 11.31 -5.63
C TRP A 377 10.27 12.18 -5.91
N GLU A 378 11.21 12.22 -4.97
CA GLU A 378 12.55 12.77 -5.21
C GLU A 378 13.59 11.66 -5.41
N MET A 379 14.79 12.05 -5.85
CA MET A 379 15.88 11.13 -6.20
C MET A 379 16.20 10.10 -5.09
N LYS A 380 16.08 10.48 -3.82
CA LYS A 380 16.37 9.56 -2.70
C LYS A 380 15.43 8.35 -2.66
N ASP A 381 14.19 8.47 -3.16
CA ASP A 381 13.28 7.33 -3.25
C ASP A 381 13.72 6.35 -4.34
N ALA A 382 14.21 6.84 -5.47
CA ALA A 382 14.77 5.96 -6.50
C ALA A 382 16.05 5.25 -6.02
N MET A 383 16.92 5.96 -5.29
CA MET A 383 18.08 5.35 -4.61
C MET A 383 17.66 4.31 -3.56
N LEU A 384 16.60 4.61 -2.79
CA LEU A 384 16.04 3.69 -1.81
C LEU A 384 15.45 2.45 -2.50
N THR A 385 14.77 2.59 -3.64
CA THR A 385 14.27 1.45 -4.42
C THR A 385 15.42 0.56 -4.88
N GLU A 386 16.49 1.13 -5.42
CA GLU A 386 17.66 0.34 -5.81
C GLU A 386 18.23 -0.45 -4.62
N ALA A 387 18.48 0.22 -3.49
CA ALA A 387 19.00 -0.42 -2.29
C ALA A 387 18.06 -1.51 -1.76
N TRP A 388 16.74 -1.27 -1.80
CA TRP A 388 15.70 -2.23 -1.43
C TRP A 388 15.73 -3.49 -2.29
N LEU A 389 15.75 -3.32 -3.62
CA LEU A 389 15.82 -4.44 -4.56
C LEU A 389 17.12 -5.23 -4.38
N ALA A 390 18.25 -4.54 -4.18
CA ALA A 390 19.53 -5.17 -3.90
C ALA A 390 19.51 -5.96 -2.57
N ASP A 391 18.87 -5.42 -1.54
CA ASP A 391 18.71 -6.11 -0.27
C ASP A 391 17.82 -7.35 -0.40
N LEU A 392 16.68 -7.26 -1.10
CA LEU A 392 15.82 -8.41 -1.42
C LEU A 392 16.61 -9.53 -2.09
N VAL A 393 17.40 -9.20 -3.12
CA VAL A 393 18.29 -10.19 -3.73
C VAL A 393 19.29 -10.70 -2.69
N SER A 394 19.94 -9.85 -1.91
CA SER A 394 20.94 -10.34 -0.96
C SER A 394 20.36 -11.29 0.10
N ILE A 395 19.10 -11.15 0.51
CA ILE A 395 18.48 -11.96 1.58
C ILE A 395 17.77 -13.23 1.10
N GLY A 396 17.88 -13.59 -0.18
CA GLY A 396 17.29 -14.84 -0.67
C GLY A 396 15.97 -14.68 -1.44
N TYR A 397 15.40 -13.47 -1.51
CA TYR A 397 14.13 -13.26 -2.21
C TYR A 397 14.31 -13.56 -3.71
N LYS A 398 13.31 -14.23 -4.29
CA LYS A 398 13.31 -14.61 -5.70
C LYS A 398 12.55 -13.56 -6.49
N MET A 399 13.25 -12.91 -7.43
CA MET A 399 12.62 -11.98 -8.37
C MET A 399 11.46 -12.67 -9.11
N PRO A 400 10.24 -12.11 -9.05
CA PRO A 400 9.12 -12.63 -9.81
C PRO A 400 9.38 -12.60 -11.33
N ALA A 401 8.83 -13.57 -12.04
CA ALA A 401 8.84 -13.56 -13.51
C ALA A 401 7.74 -12.62 -14.03
N ILE A 402 8.08 -11.84 -15.07
CA ILE A 402 7.10 -11.04 -15.79
C ILE A 402 6.13 -11.99 -16.49
N ASN A 403 4.83 -11.74 -16.32
CA ASN A 403 3.75 -12.48 -16.94
C ASN A 403 2.80 -11.44 -17.52
N THR A 404 2.98 -11.13 -18.81
CA THR A 404 2.30 -10.01 -19.46
C THR A 404 0.78 -10.17 -19.40
N GLU A 405 0.16 -9.25 -18.65
CA GLU A 405 -1.26 -9.02 -18.37
C GLU A 405 -1.99 -10.11 -17.55
N PRO A 406 -2.74 -9.72 -16.50
CA PRO A 406 -3.68 -10.63 -15.83
C PRO A 406 -4.61 -11.23 -16.88
N ARG A 407 -4.76 -12.56 -16.87
CA ARG A 407 -5.60 -13.25 -17.85
C ARG A 407 -6.99 -12.62 -17.84
N SER A 408 -7.36 -11.98 -18.95
CA SER A 408 -8.69 -11.42 -19.14
C SER A 408 -9.75 -12.43 -18.71
N CYS A 409 -10.60 -12.03 -17.75
CA CYS A 409 -11.71 -12.83 -17.26
C CYS A 409 -12.62 -13.34 -18.38
N MET A 410 -12.62 -12.68 -19.54
CA MET A 410 -13.55 -12.94 -20.64
C MET A 410 -13.44 -14.35 -21.23
N LYS A 411 -12.32 -15.07 -21.08
CA LYS A 411 -12.19 -16.42 -21.64
C LYS A 411 -12.79 -17.54 -20.77
N ASN A 412 -13.03 -17.31 -19.47
CA ASN A 412 -13.47 -18.33 -18.51
C ASN A 412 -14.52 -17.79 -17.52
N THR A 413 -15.50 -17.03 -17.98
CA THR A 413 -16.59 -16.54 -17.11
C THR A 413 -17.46 -17.71 -16.63
N GLN A 414 -17.49 -17.97 -15.32
CA GLN A 414 -18.52 -18.81 -14.72
C GLN A 414 -19.70 -17.92 -14.31
N GLY A 415 -20.80 -17.97 -15.06
CA GLY A 415 -22.06 -17.35 -14.67
C GLY A 415 -22.36 -15.95 -15.22
N GLY A 416 -21.52 -15.39 -16.09
CA GLY A 416 -21.77 -14.12 -16.80
C GLY A 416 -21.61 -12.87 -15.93
N ASP A 417 -21.99 -11.72 -16.50
CA ASP A 417 -22.04 -10.44 -15.78
C ASP A 417 -22.96 -10.55 -14.56
N THR A 418 -22.48 -10.07 -13.42
CA THR A 418 -23.22 -10.03 -12.17
C THR A 418 -23.27 -8.59 -11.66
N VAL A 419 -24.47 -8.13 -11.30
CA VAL A 419 -24.64 -6.88 -10.57
C VAL A 419 -24.71 -7.21 -9.09
N LEU A 420 -23.84 -6.57 -8.29
CA LEU A 420 -23.87 -6.71 -6.83
C LEU A 420 -24.35 -5.39 -6.22
N TYR A 421 -25.33 -5.50 -5.33
CA TYR A 421 -25.80 -4.40 -4.50
C TYR A 421 -25.32 -4.64 -3.07
N PHE A 422 -24.72 -3.61 -2.49
CA PHE A 422 -24.26 -3.62 -1.12
C PHE A 422 -25.35 -3.14 -0.18
N LYS A 423 -25.24 -3.53 1.10
CA LYS A 423 -26.12 -2.97 2.13
C LYS A 423 -25.58 -1.62 2.56
N GLU A 424 -26.26 -0.54 2.17
CA GLU A 424 -25.94 0.82 2.63
C GLU A 424 -25.88 0.86 4.17
N LYS A 425 -24.80 1.45 4.68
CA LYS A 425 -24.54 1.64 6.10
C LYS A 425 -24.69 3.12 6.45
N PRO A 426 -25.04 3.45 7.70
CA PRO A 426 -25.00 4.83 8.17
C PRO A 426 -23.61 5.44 7.93
N SER A 427 -23.58 6.64 7.35
CA SER A 427 -22.38 7.44 7.13
C SER A 427 -22.24 8.48 8.25
N ALA A 428 -21.07 9.13 8.30
CA ALA A 428 -20.59 9.96 9.40
C ALA A 428 -21.54 11.08 9.88
N TYR A 429 -21.15 11.73 10.98
CA TYR A 429 -21.94 12.74 11.68
C TYR A 429 -22.03 14.05 10.87
N LEU A 430 -23.20 14.37 10.32
CA LEU A 430 -23.44 15.63 9.61
C LEU A 430 -23.83 16.76 10.59
N ARG A 431 -22.96 17.09 11.56
CA ARG A 431 -23.27 18.05 12.65
C ARG A 431 -24.49 17.65 13.48
N ALA A 432 -24.69 16.34 13.61
CA ALA A 432 -25.84 15.73 14.28
C ALA A 432 -25.49 15.18 15.68
N GLY A 433 -24.28 15.42 16.18
CA GLY A 433 -23.77 14.87 17.43
C GLY A 433 -23.28 13.44 17.24
N LYS A 434 -23.73 12.52 18.11
CA LYS A 434 -23.26 11.13 18.18
C LYS A 434 -24.07 10.15 17.31
N GLU A 435 -24.97 10.63 16.46
CA GLU A 435 -25.87 9.80 15.65
C GLU A 435 -25.46 9.78 14.16
N LEU A 436 -25.09 8.60 13.66
CA LEU A 436 -24.79 8.40 12.23
C LEU A 436 -26.06 8.52 11.40
N LYS A 437 -25.94 9.00 10.16
CA LYS A 437 -27.08 9.20 9.26
C LYS A 437 -26.97 8.35 8.00
N ILE A 438 -28.09 7.78 7.59
CA ILE A 438 -28.22 7.17 6.26
C ILE A 438 -28.40 8.32 5.28
N VAL A 439 -27.43 8.49 4.37
CA VAL A 439 -27.39 9.62 3.42
C VAL A 439 -28.03 9.24 2.07
N VAL A 440 -28.05 7.94 1.75
CA VAL A 440 -28.66 7.41 0.53
C VAL A 440 -29.82 6.46 0.89
N PRO A 441 -31.02 6.60 0.29
CA PRO A 441 -32.12 5.69 0.55
C PRO A 441 -31.72 4.24 0.32
N ILE A 442 -32.12 3.34 1.21
CA ILE A 442 -31.83 1.91 1.08
C ILE A 442 -32.47 1.43 -0.22
N GLN A 443 -31.67 1.13 -1.25
CA GLN A 443 -32.13 0.27 -2.32
C GLN A 443 -32.18 -1.14 -1.76
N THR A 444 -33.32 -1.49 -1.14
CA THR A 444 -33.59 -2.86 -0.67
C THR A 444 -33.82 -3.75 -1.89
N GLY A 445 -32.74 -4.18 -2.52
CA GLY A 445 -32.72 -5.42 -3.29
C GLY A 445 -32.07 -6.49 -2.40
N PRO A 446 -32.58 -7.73 -2.35
CA PRO A 446 -31.78 -8.82 -1.82
C PRO A 446 -30.46 -8.87 -2.59
N VAL A 447 -29.38 -9.38 -1.98
CA VAL A 447 -28.15 -9.73 -2.70
C VAL A 447 -28.51 -10.82 -3.71
N PHE A 448 -29.03 -10.41 -4.87
CA PHE A 448 -29.43 -11.29 -5.95
C PHE A 448 -28.35 -11.23 -7.01
N VAL A 449 -27.69 -12.36 -7.22
CA VAL A 449 -26.94 -12.62 -8.45
C VAL A 449 -27.94 -12.63 -9.60
N ARG A 450 -28.23 -11.46 -10.19
CA ARG A 450 -29.07 -11.37 -11.38
C ARG A 450 -28.20 -11.70 -12.60
N ARG A 451 -28.28 -12.96 -13.07
CA ARG A 451 -27.70 -13.34 -14.37
C ARG A 451 -28.46 -12.61 -15.47
N VAL A 452 -27.79 -11.68 -16.15
CA VAL A 452 -28.32 -11.11 -17.39
C VAL A 452 -28.18 -12.19 -18.46
N LYS A 453 -29.29 -12.83 -18.86
CA LYS A 453 -29.31 -13.67 -20.06
C LYS A 453 -29.14 -12.74 -21.26
N THR A 454 -28.01 -12.82 -21.95
CA THR A 454 -27.88 -12.27 -23.30
C THR A 454 -28.81 -13.05 -24.22
N GLY A 455 -29.80 -12.36 -24.79
CA GLY A 455 -30.70 -12.90 -25.80
C GLY A 455 -29.93 -13.29 -27.05
N ARG A 456 -30.38 -14.36 -27.71
CA ARG A 456 -29.88 -14.82 -29.01
C ARG A 456 -30.26 -13.86 -30.12
#